data_AF-A0A7C3ANN6-F1
#
_entry.id   AF-A0A7C3ANN6-F1
#
_cell.length_a   1.000
_cell.length_b   1.000
_cell.length_c   1.000
_cell.angle_alpha   90.00
_cell.angle_beta   90.00
_cell.angle_gamma   90.00
#
_symmetry.space_group_name_H-M   'P 1'
#
loop_
_entity.id
_entity.type
_entity.pdbx_description
1 polymer ?
#
loop_
_entity_poly.entity_id
_entity_poly.type
_entity_poly.pdbx_seq_one_letter_code
_entity_poly.pdbx_strand_id
1 'polypeptide(L)'
;MGKLVTISVKVPEEIYKEFILRVPEGERSKFIREAIVEKLERVPRPDKILELEKRIRKLEDEFSKVKRYLADLEVLSYERGGINPHSFCLDEIDHKIIDYLMHYKGATTPELAEYTKTNRWLVLNRLRRIQKLSKKQIGKPIVKY
;
A
#
# COMPACT_ATOMS: atom_id res chain seq x y z
N MET A 1 -10.80 -37.78 -9.33
CA MET A 1 -9.51 -37.53 -10.01
C MET A 1 -9.82 -36.94 -11.38
N GLY A 2 -9.24 -35.79 -11.72
CA GLY A 2 -9.45 -35.16 -13.03
C GLY A 2 -8.79 -35.95 -14.17
N LYS A 3 -8.92 -35.46 -15.41
CA LYS A 3 -8.24 -36.04 -16.58
C LYS A 3 -6.72 -36.07 -16.33
N LEU A 4 -6.13 -37.26 -16.43
CA LEU A 4 -4.67 -37.45 -16.36
C LEU A 4 -4.06 -37.10 -17.72
N VAL A 5 -2.94 -36.40 -17.70
CA VAL A 5 -2.20 -36.00 -18.91
C VAL A 5 -0.76 -36.49 -18.76
N THR A 6 -0.22 -37.09 -19.81
CA THR A 6 1.17 -37.56 -19.86
C THR A 6 2.09 -36.43 -20.29
N ILE A 7 3.14 -36.18 -19.52
CA ILE A 7 4.18 -35.18 -19.82
C ILE A 7 5.48 -35.94 -20.04
N SER A 8 6.19 -35.67 -21.14
CA SER A 8 7.50 -36.25 -21.43
C SER A 8 8.54 -35.13 -21.47
N VAL A 9 9.63 -35.29 -20.73
CA VAL A 9 10.72 -34.32 -20.61
C VAL A 9 12.05 -35.06 -20.65
N LYS A 10 13.02 -34.49 -21.39
CA LYS A 10 14.40 -34.96 -21.35
C LYS A 10 15.10 -34.36 -20.13
N VAL A 11 15.75 -35.20 -19.35
CA VAL A 11 16.46 -34.81 -18.12
C VAL A 11 17.94 -35.18 -18.28
N PRO A 12 18.89 -34.37 -17.79
CA PRO A 12 20.29 -34.74 -17.71
C PRO A 12 20.50 -36.08 -17.02
N GLU A 13 21.45 -36.87 -17.52
CA GLU A 13 21.70 -38.24 -17.07
C GLU A 13 22.10 -38.29 -15.58
N GLU A 14 22.86 -37.31 -15.11
CA GLU A 14 23.29 -37.16 -13.72
C GLU A 14 22.10 -37.05 -12.76
N ILE A 15 21.10 -36.24 -13.12
CA ILE A 15 19.88 -36.05 -12.33
C ILE A 15 19.06 -37.34 -12.29
N TYR A 16 18.99 -38.06 -13.42
CA TYR A 16 18.30 -39.34 -13.48
C TYR A 16 18.96 -40.40 -12.59
N LYS A 17 20.30 -40.47 -12.61
CA LYS A 17 21.08 -41.38 -11.75
C LYS A 17 20.83 -41.08 -10.27
N GLU A 18 20.90 -39.82 -9.87
CA GLU A 18 20.64 -39.39 -8.49
C GLU A 18 19.19 -39.70 -8.07
N PHE A 19 18.23 -39.48 -8.97
CA PHE A 19 16.81 -39.77 -8.73
C PHE A 19 16.56 -41.26 -8.48
N ILE A 20 17.14 -42.16 -9.28
CA ILE A 20 16.98 -43.61 -9.10
C ILE A 20 17.57 -44.07 -7.77
N LEU A 21 18.70 -43.50 -7.35
CA LEU A 21 19.37 -43.87 -6.09
C LEU A 21 18.58 -43.42 -4.86
N ARG A 22 17.86 -42.29 -4.95
CA ARG A 22 17.13 -41.70 -3.82
C ARG A 22 15.67 -42.12 -3.73
N VAL A 23 15.06 -42.56 -4.83
CA VAL A 23 13.62 -42.81 -4.90
C VAL A 23 13.33 -44.27 -5.27
N PRO A 24 12.62 -45.02 -4.40
CA PRO A 24 12.21 -46.39 -4.67
C PRO A 24 11.39 -46.50 -5.96
N GLU A 25 11.54 -47.61 -6.68
CA GLU A 25 10.96 -47.80 -8.01
C GLU A 25 9.44 -47.60 -8.08
N GLY A 26 8.70 -48.06 -7.07
CA GLY A 26 7.25 -47.88 -6.96
C GLY A 26 6.78 -46.45 -6.65
N GLU A 27 7.67 -45.57 -6.18
CA GLU A 27 7.31 -44.22 -5.73
C GLU A 27 7.74 -43.10 -6.69
N ARG A 28 8.54 -43.43 -7.72
CA ARG A 28 9.10 -42.46 -8.67
C ARG A 28 8.05 -41.53 -9.29
N SER A 29 6.93 -42.10 -9.74
CA SER A 29 5.84 -41.33 -10.36
C SER A 29 5.13 -40.41 -9.36
N LYS A 30 5.01 -40.85 -8.10
CA LYS A 30 4.42 -40.06 -7.02
C LYS A 30 5.34 -38.91 -6.64
N PHE A 31 6.64 -39.17 -6.46
CA PHE A 31 7.66 -38.17 -6.17
C PHE A 31 7.67 -37.04 -7.21
N ILE A 32 7.69 -37.36 -8.51
CA ILE A 32 7.70 -36.35 -9.57
C ILE A 32 6.42 -35.51 -9.52
N ARG A 33 5.26 -36.14 -9.30
CA ARG A 33 3.99 -35.44 -9.21
C ARG A 33 3.96 -34.48 -8.02
N GLU A 34 4.41 -34.92 -6.86
CA GLU A 34 4.48 -34.11 -5.64
C GLU A 34 5.44 -32.94 -5.81
N ALA A 35 6.63 -33.17 -6.37
CA ALA A 35 7.59 -32.10 -6.65
C ALA A 35 7.03 -31.02 -7.61
N ILE A 36 6.28 -31.43 -8.64
CA ILE A 36 5.60 -30.50 -9.56
C ILE A 36 4.51 -29.71 -8.82
N VAL A 37 3.67 -30.39 -8.02
CA VAL A 37 2.60 -29.74 -7.24
C VAL A 37 3.20 -28.74 -6.26
N GLU A 38 4.20 -29.15 -5.48
CA GLU A 38 4.88 -28.29 -4.51
C GLU A 38 5.45 -27.04 -5.18
N LYS A 39 6.11 -27.21 -6.34
CA LYS A 39 6.68 -26.07 -7.07
C LYS A 39 5.60 -25.12 -7.61
N LEU A 40 4.47 -25.65 -8.06
CA LEU A 40 3.33 -24.86 -8.56
C LEU A 40 2.52 -24.20 -7.44
N GLU A 41 2.49 -24.79 -6.24
CA GLU A 41 1.82 -24.22 -5.06
C GLU A 41 2.67 -23.13 -4.39
N ARG A 42 4.00 -23.31 -4.35
CA ARG A 42 4.94 -22.32 -3.79
C ARG A 42 5.09 -21.08 -4.66
N VAL A 43 4.78 -21.14 -5.96
CA VAL A 43 4.79 -19.97 -6.85
C VAL A 43 3.39 -19.34 -6.84
N PRO A 44 3.17 -18.22 -6.14
CA PRO A 44 1.88 -17.56 -6.16
C PRO A 44 1.58 -17.13 -7.60
N ARG A 45 0.43 -17.59 -8.13
CA ARG A 45 0.02 -17.27 -9.50
C ARG A 45 -0.11 -15.73 -9.63
N PRO A 46 0.62 -15.08 -10.57
CA PRO A 46 0.59 -13.63 -10.74
C PRO A 46 -0.83 -13.06 -10.85
N ASP A 47 -1.73 -13.80 -11.52
CA ASP A 47 -3.13 -13.41 -11.69
C ASP A 47 -3.88 -13.28 -10.35
N LYS A 48 -3.64 -14.22 -9.42
CA LYS A 48 -4.26 -14.19 -8.08
C LYS A 48 -3.71 -13.04 -7.23
N ILE A 49 -2.42 -12.74 -7.36
CA ILE A 49 -1.82 -11.59 -6.68
C ILE A 49 -2.46 -10.29 -7.18
N LEU A 50 -2.59 -10.15 -8.50
CA LEU A 50 -3.21 -8.97 -9.12
C LEU A 50 -4.70 -8.83 -8.72
N GLU A 51 -5.44 -9.94 -8.63
CA GLU A 51 -6.82 -9.93 -8.15
C GLU A 51 -6.92 -9.48 -6.68
N LEU A 52 -6.05 -10.00 -5.81
CA LEU A 52 -5.99 -9.61 -4.41
C LEU A 52 -5.63 -8.13 -4.26
N GLU A 53 -4.67 -7.63 -5.03
CA GLU A 53 -4.29 -6.21 -5.00
C GLU A 53 -5.46 -5.31 -5.40
N LYS A 54 -6.21 -5.68 -6.45
CA LYS A 54 -7.43 -4.95 -6.87
C LYS A 54 -8.50 -4.95 -5.77
N ARG A 55 -8.70 -6.09 -5.09
CA ARG A 55 -9.66 -6.19 -3.96
C ARG A 55 -9.24 -5.31 -2.79
N ILE A 56 -7.96 -5.30 -2.43
CA ILE A 56 -7.43 -4.47 -1.34
C ILE A 56 -7.62 -2.98 -1.66
N ARG A 57 -7.26 -2.54 -2.87
CA ARG A 57 -7.45 -1.13 -3.28
C ARG A 57 -8.91 -0.70 -3.18
N LYS A 58 -9.85 -1.56 -3.60
CA LYS A 58 -11.28 -1.26 -3.50
C LYS A 58 -11.74 -1.10 -2.03
N LEU A 59 -11.25 -1.94 -1.13
CA LEU A 59 -11.54 -1.84 0.31
C LEU A 59 -10.95 -0.55 0.91
N GLU A 60 -9.72 -0.18 0.55
CA GLU A 60 -9.10 1.07 0.99
C GLU A 60 -9.90 2.31 0.54
N ASP A 61 -10.41 2.29 -0.70
CA ASP A 61 -11.24 3.37 -1.24
C ASP A 61 -12.59 3.47 -0.51
N GLU A 62 -13.25 2.34 -0.25
CA GLU A 62 -14.51 2.30 0.51
C GLU A 62 -14.31 2.76 1.96
N PHE A 63 -13.25 2.30 2.62
CA PHE A 63 -12.90 2.73 3.97
C PHE A 63 -12.60 4.23 4.05
N SER A 64 -11.94 4.78 3.03
CA SER A 64 -11.69 6.21 2.94
C SER A 64 -12.98 7.02 2.80
N LYS A 65 -14.00 6.50 2.09
CA LYS A 65 -15.32 7.13 2.01
C LYS A 65 -16.02 7.12 3.38
N VAL A 66 -15.97 6.00 4.10
CA VAL A 66 -16.54 5.89 5.46
C VAL A 66 -15.91 6.92 6.40
N LYS A 67 -14.57 7.02 6.41
CA LYS A 67 -13.86 8.03 7.19
C LYS A 67 -14.30 9.45 6.86
N ARG A 68 -14.45 9.77 5.56
CA ARG A 68 -14.93 11.08 5.13
C ARG A 68 -16.32 11.38 5.68
N TYR A 69 -17.26 10.44 5.56
CA TYR A 69 -18.62 10.64 6.08
C TYR A 69 -18.64 10.81 7.61
N LEU A 70 -17.85 10.03 8.35
CA LEU A 70 -17.74 10.20 9.80
C LEU A 70 -17.09 11.53 10.21
N ALA A 71 -16.20 12.08 9.37
CA ALA A 71 -15.60 13.40 9.58
C ALA A 71 -16.58 14.53 9.23
N ASP A 72 -17.40 14.35 8.19
CA ASP A 72 -18.44 15.30 7.79
C ASP A 72 -19.59 15.35 8.82
N LEU A 73 -19.89 14.23 9.48
CA LEU A 73 -20.85 14.16 10.58
C LEU A 73 -20.29 14.65 11.93
N GLU A 74 -19.05 15.14 11.97
CA GLU A 74 -18.32 15.53 13.20
C GLU A 74 -18.18 14.42 14.27
N VAL A 75 -18.55 13.18 13.96
CA VAL A 75 -18.45 12.03 14.87
C VAL A 75 -16.98 11.66 15.10
N LEU A 76 -16.12 11.77 14.08
CA LEU A 76 -14.66 11.58 14.24
C LEU A 76 -13.99 12.67 15.08
N SER A 77 -14.61 13.85 15.21
CA SER A 77 -14.12 14.93 16.08
C SER A 77 -14.61 14.83 17.52
N TYR A 78 -15.63 14.01 17.80
CA TYR A 78 -16.23 13.91 19.13
C TYR A 78 -15.48 12.96 20.07
N GLU A 79 -14.85 11.89 19.55
CA GLU A 79 -14.12 10.91 20.40
C GLU A 79 -12.65 11.28 20.68
N ARG A 80 -12.07 12.23 19.94
CA ARG A 80 -10.70 12.73 20.18
C ARG A 80 -10.74 14.23 20.10
N GLY A 81 -10.84 14.92 21.24
CA GLY A 81 -10.92 16.38 21.30
C GLY A 81 -9.96 17.04 20.31
N GLY A 82 -10.52 17.76 19.32
CA GLY A 82 -9.80 18.55 18.31
C GLY A 82 -8.69 17.82 17.54
N ILE A 83 -8.85 17.65 16.22
CA ILE A 83 -7.76 17.17 15.36
C ILE A 83 -6.58 18.15 15.47
N ASN A 84 -5.45 17.73 16.04
CA ASN A 84 -4.23 18.54 16.09
C ASN A 84 -3.56 18.60 14.70
N PRO A 85 -3.56 19.75 14.00
CA PRO A 85 -3.00 19.87 12.64
C PRO A 85 -1.49 19.58 12.57
N HIS A 86 -0.75 19.74 13.67
CA HIS A 86 0.68 19.45 13.73
C HIS A 86 1.00 17.96 13.60
N SER A 87 0.04 17.07 13.88
CA SER A 87 0.23 15.62 13.70
C SER A 87 0.52 15.20 12.25
N PHE A 88 0.28 16.08 11.27
CA PHE A 88 0.56 15.85 9.85
C PHE A 88 1.86 16.50 9.36
N CYS A 89 2.60 17.16 10.25
CA CYS A 89 3.88 17.81 9.94
C CYS A 89 5.04 16.83 10.06
N LEU A 90 5.99 16.87 9.12
CA LEU A 90 7.21 16.05 9.16
C LEU A 90 8.44 16.80 9.68
N ASP A 91 8.49 18.11 9.45
CA ASP A 91 9.64 18.94 9.81
C ASP A 91 9.20 20.34 10.25
N GLU A 92 10.16 21.16 10.65
CA GLU A 92 9.93 22.51 11.17
C GLU A 92 9.27 23.44 10.13
N ILE A 93 9.50 23.22 8.84
CA ILE A 93 8.87 24.00 7.76
C ILE A 93 7.37 23.72 7.73
N ASP A 94 6.97 22.44 7.81
CA ASP A 94 5.56 22.09 7.88
C ASP A 94 4.89 22.71 9.11
N HIS A 95 5.56 22.70 10.27
CA HIS A 95 5.04 23.32 11.50
C HIS A 95 4.83 24.82 11.30
N LYS A 96 5.82 25.55 10.77
CA LYS A 96 5.71 26.99 10.46
C LYS A 96 4.56 27.29 9.49
N ILE A 97 4.36 26.47 8.46
CA ILE A 97 3.25 26.63 7.52
C ILE A 97 1.91 26.46 8.25
N ILE A 98 1.77 25.43 9.07
CA ILE A 98 0.54 25.16 9.82
C ILE A 98 0.27 26.24 10.86
N ASP A 99 1.28 26.67 11.62
CA ASP A 99 1.17 27.77 12.59
C ASP A 99 0.66 29.04 11.91
N TYR A 100 1.24 29.40 10.78
CA TYR A 100 0.82 30.56 10.00
C TYR A 100 -0.65 30.43 9.58
N LEU A 101 -1.04 29.30 8.99
CA LEU A 101 -2.42 29.07 8.54
C LEU A 101 -3.42 29.04 9.70
N MET A 102 -3.02 28.52 10.87
CA MET A 102 -3.87 28.50 12.06
C MET A 102 -4.10 29.89 12.64
N HIS A 103 -3.04 30.72 12.64
CA HIS A 103 -3.06 32.09 13.15
C HIS A 103 -3.82 33.04 12.22
N TYR A 104 -3.52 33.02 10.91
CA TYR A 104 -4.06 33.96 9.93
C TYR A 104 -5.30 33.45 9.18
N LYS A 105 -5.72 32.19 9.42
CA LYS A 105 -6.88 31.53 8.77
C LYS A 105 -6.80 31.40 7.25
N GLY A 106 -5.64 31.62 6.66
CA GLY A 106 -5.38 31.52 5.23
C GLY A 106 -4.03 32.14 4.88
N ALA A 107 -3.53 31.83 3.69
CA ALA A 107 -2.32 32.44 3.14
C ALA A 107 -2.22 32.16 1.64
N THR A 108 -1.53 33.03 0.91
CA THR A 108 -1.08 32.73 -0.45
C THR A 108 0.27 31.98 -0.41
N THR A 109 0.57 31.20 -1.45
CA THR A 109 1.88 30.49 -1.53
C THR A 109 3.10 31.43 -1.52
N PRO A 110 3.04 32.67 -2.05
CA PRO A 110 4.08 33.69 -1.83
C PRO A 110 4.26 34.08 -0.36
N GLU A 111 3.18 34.37 0.37
CA GLU A 111 3.25 34.79 1.79
C GLU A 111 3.91 33.71 2.66
N LEU A 112 3.52 32.45 2.45
CA LEU A 112 4.12 31.31 3.16
C LEU A 112 5.59 31.13 2.80
N ALA A 113 5.99 31.36 1.55
CA ALA A 113 7.38 31.26 1.12
C ALA A 113 8.24 32.34 1.79
N GLU A 114 7.73 33.57 1.86
CA GLU A 114 8.39 34.69 2.56
C GLU A 114 8.52 34.41 4.06
N TYR A 115 7.42 34.00 4.72
CA TYR A 115 7.39 33.70 6.15
C TYR A 115 8.33 32.54 6.53
N THR A 116 8.32 31.46 5.75
CA THR A 116 9.18 30.29 6.00
C THR A 116 10.62 30.50 5.53
N LYS A 117 10.93 31.62 4.85
CA LYS A 117 12.22 31.88 4.18
C LYS A 117 12.59 30.76 3.20
N THR A 118 11.61 30.26 2.46
CA THR A 118 11.79 29.19 1.47
C THR A 118 11.24 29.62 0.11
N ASN A 119 11.17 28.69 -0.85
CA ASN A 119 10.63 28.95 -2.19
C ASN A 119 9.18 28.44 -2.33
N ARG A 120 8.42 29.09 -3.21
CA ARG A 120 6.99 28.79 -3.47
C ARG A 120 6.74 27.33 -3.88
N TRP A 121 7.67 26.74 -4.63
CA TRP A 121 7.56 25.36 -5.08
C TRP A 121 7.63 24.36 -3.92
N LEU A 122 8.56 24.58 -2.97
CA LEU A 122 8.67 23.77 -1.76
C LEU A 122 7.40 23.87 -0.92
N VAL A 123 6.91 25.10 -0.67
CA VAL A 123 5.66 25.35 0.05
C VAL A 123 4.49 24.59 -0.59
N LEU A 124 4.32 24.71 -1.91
CA LEU A 124 3.26 24.01 -2.64
C LEU A 124 3.35 22.50 -2.43
N ASN A 125 4.55 21.92 -2.56
CA ASN A 125 4.76 20.49 -2.34
C ASN A 125 4.46 20.06 -0.90
N ARG A 126 4.79 20.88 0.10
CA ARG A 126 4.43 20.61 1.51
C ARG A 126 2.92 20.61 1.70
N LEU A 127 2.23 21.63 1.19
CA LEU A 127 0.77 21.72 1.22
C LEU A 127 0.10 20.51 0.54
N ARG A 128 0.60 20.08 -0.63
CA ARG A 128 0.13 18.86 -1.32
C ARG A 128 0.25 17.62 -0.44
N ARG A 129 1.40 17.45 0.20
CA ARG A 129 1.66 16.29 1.06
C ARG A 129 0.76 16.30 2.29
N ILE A 130 0.68 17.41 3.01
CA ILE A 130 -0.16 17.56 4.21
C ILE A 130 -1.63 17.30 3.87
N GLN A 131 -2.11 17.85 2.75
CA GLN A 131 -3.46 17.61 2.24
C GLN A 131 -3.71 16.12 1.96
N LYS A 132 -2.78 15.45 1.28
CA LYS A 132 -2.91 14.02 0.94
C LYS A 132 -2.89 13.14 2.18
N LEU A 133 -2.00 13.41 3.12
CA LEU A 133 -1.85 12.65 4.37
C LEU A 133 -3.09 12.79 5.26
N SER A 134 -3.56 14.03 5.48
CA SER A 134 -4.77 14.26 6.26
C SER A 134 -5.99 13.60 5.62
N LYS A 135 -6.20 13.78 4.31
CA LYS A 135 -7.30 13.11 3.60
C LYS A 135 -7.24 11.58 3.74
N LYS A 136 -6.06 10.97 3.73
CA LYS A 136 -5.90 9.50 3.91
C LYS A 136 -6.18 9.06 5.35
N GLN A 137 -5.69 9.80 6.34
CA GLN A 137 -5.77 9.38 7.75
C GLN A 137 -7.15 9.67 8.35
N ILE A 138 -7.66 10.88 8.16
CA ILE A 138 -8.91 11.39 8.79
C ILE A 138 -10.06 11.56 7.80
N GLY A 139 -9.87 11.27 6.51
CA GLY A 139 -10.93 11.36 5.49
C GLY A 139 -11.18 12.77 4.94
N LYS A 140 -10.65 13.81 5.58
CA LYS A 140 -10.82 15.23 5.21
C LYS A 140 -9.47 15.94 5.14
N PRO A 141 -9.23 16.80 4.13
CA PRO A 141 -8.01 17.60 4.09
C PRO A 141 -8.03 18.69 5.16
N ILE A 142 -6.95 18.82 5.93
CA ILE A 142 -6.80 19.94 6.88
C ILE A 142 -6.38 21.26 6.20
N VAL A 143 -5.82 21.17 4.99
CA VAL A 143 -5.47 22.32 4.15
C VAL A 143 -6.05 22.14 2.76
N LYS A 144 -6.68 23.19 2.23
CA LYS A 144 -7.16 23.29 0.85
C LYS A 144 -6.31 24.33 0.12
N TYR A 145 -5.87 24.00 -1.09
CA TYR A 145 -5.12 24.88 -1.98
C TYR A 145 -5.49 24.54 -3.43
#